data_AF-A0A7H0IJS4-F1
#
_entry.id   AF-A0A7H0IJS4-F1
#
_cell.length_a   1.000
_cell.length_b   1.000
_cell.length_c   1.000
_cell.angle_alpha   90.00
_cell.angle_beta   90.00
_cell.angle_gamma   90.00
#
_symmetry.space_group_name_H-M   'P 1'
#
loop_
_entity.id
_entity.type
_entity.pdbx_description
1 polymer ?
#
loop_
_entity_poly.entity_id
_entity_poly.type
_entity_poly.pdbx_seq_one_letter_code
_entity_poly.pdbx_strand_id
1 'polypeptide(L)'
;MSHVVAVLSDVAALRLEQLGPVARQAVEELLKELETAPRLGVLRHVGAGGRQEVYKTKLEPREGMPGLAVAYVYLPDPPPAAVVIISVTPDDPADEPWF
;
A
#
# COMPACT_ATOMS: atom_id res chain seq x y z
N MET A 1 -22.97 5.97 -3.63
CA MET A 1 -21.88 5.01 -3.36
C MET A 1 -20.58 5.79 -3.51
N SER A 2 -19.86 6.02 -2.41
CA SER A 2 -18.53 6.66 -2.48
C SER A 2 -17.57 5.68 -3.14
N HIS A 3 -17.10 6.03 -4.34
CA HIS A 3 -16.05 5.30 -5.05
C HIS A 3 -14.73 5.60 -4.33
N VAL A 4 -14.06 4.56 -3.83
CA VAL A 4 -12.66 4.69 -3.38
C VAL A 4 -11.78 4.48 -4.60
N VAL A 5 -10.75 5.30 -4.76
CA VAL A 5 -9.76 5.15 -5.82
C VAL A 5 -8.42 4.79 -5.20
N ALA A 6 -7.78 3.71 -5.67
CA ALA A 6 -6.45 3.33 -5.21
C ALA A 6 -5.40 3.67 -6.28
N VAL A 7 -4.32 4.34 -5.87
CA VAL A 7 -3.23 4.77 -6.76
C VAL A 7 -1.86 4.50 -6.14
N LEU A 8 -0.84 4.51 -6.99
CA LEU A 8 0.57 4.53 -6.58
C LEU A 8 1.08 5.97 -6.52
N SER A 9 1.90 6.27 -5.53
CA SER A 9 2.78 7.43 -5.62
C SER A 9 3.87 7.20 -6.69
N ASP A 10 4.44 8.28 -7.21
CA ASP A 10 5.54 8.19 -8.19
C ASP A 10 6.75 7.41 -7.63
N VAL A 11 7.02 7.56 -6.32
CA VAL A 11 8.10 6.85 -5.63
C VAL A 11 7.82 5.34 -5.57
N ALA A 12 6.59 4.95 -5.25
CA ALA A 12 6.19 3.55 -5.22
C ALA A 12 6.19 2.93 -6.63
N ALA A 13 5.74 3.69 -7.64
CA ALA A 13 5.76 3.25 -9.04
C ALA A 13 7.20 3.00 -9.53
N LEU A 14 8.12 3.93 -9.29
CA LEU A 14 9.54 3.77 -9.63
C LEU A 14 10.15 2.57 -8.90
N ARG A 15 9.78 2.36 -7.64
CA ARG A 15 10.28 1.22 -6.87
C ARG A 15 9.79 -0.12 -7.43
N LEU A 16 8.54 -0.19 -7.91
CA LEU A 16 8.01 -1.39 -8.56
C LEU A 16 8.71 -1.72 -9.87
N GLU A 17 9.16 -0.72 -10.62
CA GLU A 17 9.96 -0.94 -11.83
C GLU A 17 11.27 -1.66 -11.53
N GLN A 18 11.88 -1.37 -10.38
CA GLN A 18 13.10 -2.03 -9.93
C GLN A 18 12.86 -3.45 -9.41
N LEU A 19 11.68 -3.72 -8.84
CA LEU A 19 11.31 -5.03 -8.31
C LEU A 19 10.86 -6.02 -9.40
N GLY A 20 10.45 -5.50 -10.56
CA GLY A 20 10.12 -6.29 -11.74
C GLY A 20 8.62 -6.55 -11.94
N PRO A 21 8.26 -7.24 -13.03
CA PRO A 21 6.88 -7.34 -13.51
C PRO A 21 5.95 -8.12 -12.57
N VAL A 22 6.46 -9.14 -11.87
CA VAL A 22 5.66 -9.93 -10.91
C VAL A 22 5.24 -9.07 -9.72
N ALA A 23 6.16 -8.23 -9.20
CA ALA A 23 5.85 -7.27 -8.14
C ALA A 23 4.83 -6.24 -8.58
N ARG A 24 4.97 -5.72 -9.81
CA ARG A 24 3.99 -4.80 -10.41
C ARG A 24 2.59 -5.42 -10.45
N GLN A 25 2.47 -6.64 -10.97
CA GLN A 25 1.18 -7.34 -11.04
C GLN A 25 0.57 -7.57 -9.65
N ALA A 26 1.37 -8.00 -8.68
CA ALA A 26 0.90 -8.23 -7.32
C ALA A 26 0.41 -6.94 -6.65
N VAL A 27 1.06 -5.80 -6.91
CA VAL A 27 0.59 -4.50 -6.40
C VAL A 27 -0.63 -3.98 -7.15
N GLU A 28 -0.77 -4.24 -8.45
CA GLU A 28 -2.00 -3.91 -9.19
C GLU A 28 -3.22 -4.70 -8.68
N GLU A 29 -3.03 -5.96 -8.28
CA GLU A 29 -4.05 -6.76 -7.59
C GLU A 29 -4.42 -6.13 -6.24
N LEU A 30 -3.41 -5.73 -5.46
CA LEU A 30 -3.61 -5.06 -4.18
C LEU A 30 -4.36 -3.72 -4.32
N LEU A 31 -4.10 -2.93 -5.37
CA LEU A 31 -4.84 -1.68 -5.62
C LEU A 31 -6.34 -1.94 -5.75
N LYS A 32 -6.75 -2.96 -6.53
CA LYS A 32 -8.16 -3.34 -6.70
C LYS A 32 -8.79 -3.81 -5.38
N GLU A 33 -8.02 -4.53 -4.57
CA GLU A 33 -8.47 -4.95 -3.24
C GLU A 33 -8.67 -3.74 -2.33
N LEU A 34 -7.76 -2.76 -2.35
CA LEU A 34 -7.83 -1.54 -1.55
C LEU A 34 -9.00 -0.63 -1.94
N GLU A 35 -9.44 -0.63 -3.20
CA GLU A 35 -10.68 0.05 -3.60
C GLU A 35 -11.92 -0.56 -2.93
N THR A 36 -11.89 -1.86 -2.61
CA THR A 36 -12.99 -2.57 -1.93
C THR A 36 -12.83 -2.57 -0.41
N ALA A 37 -11.59 -2.64 0.07
CA ALA A 37 -11.20 -2.75 1.47
C ALA A 37 -10.09 -1.73 1.82
N PRO A 38 -10.41 -0.42 1.88
CA PRO A 38 -9.41 0.64 2.07
C PRO A 38 -8.68 0.64 3.42
N ARG A 39 -9.08 -0.24 4.35
CA ARG A 39 -8.49 -0.40 5.69
C ARG A 39 -7.81 -1.77 5.87
N LEU A 40 -7.45 -2.43 4.77
CA LEU A 40 -6.77 -3.72 4.76
C LEU A 40 -5.40 -3.66 5.48
N GLY A 41 -5.14 -4.59 6.38
CA GLY A 41 -3.85 -4.69 7.08
C GLY A 41 -3.85 -3.96 8.42
N VAL A 42 -2.67 -3.48 8.83
CA VAL A 42 -2.45 -2.96 10.19
C VAL A 42 -2.36 -1.43 10.16
N LEU A 43 -3.24 -0.77 10.92
CA LEU A 43 -3.18 0.67 11.15
C LEU A 43 -1.90 1.01 11.93
N ARG A 44 -1.10 1.92 11.41
CA ARG A 44 0.15 2.39 12.02
C ARG A 44 0.03 3.78 12.61
N HIS A 45 -0.72 4.66 11.95
CA HIS A 45 -0.87 6.03 12.38
C HIS A 45 -2.20 6.61 11.92
N VAL A 46 -2.73 7.55 12.70
CA VAL A 46 -3.87 8.39 12.30
C VAL A 46 -3.39 9.83 12.36
N GLY A 47 -3.42 10.51 11.23
CA GLY A 47 -3.01 11.91 11.10
C GLY A 47 -3.90 12.84 11.94
N ALA A 48 -3.37 14.02 12.27
CA ALA A 48 -4.09 15.00 13.08
C ALA A 48 -5.47 15.33 12.47
N GLY A 49 -6.53 15.16 13.27
CA GLY A 49 -7.91 15.39 12.85
C GLY A 49 -8.61 14.21 12.17
N GLY A 50 -8.00 13.01 12.12
CA GLY A 50 -8.67 11.79 11.66
C GLY A 50 -8.96 11.72 10.16
N ARG A 51 -8.39 12.65 9.37
CA ARG A 51 -8.61 12.75 7.91
C ARG A 51 -7.63 11.92 7.09
N GLN A 52 -6.68 11.28 7.76
CA GLN A 52 -5.65 10.47 7.15
C GLN A 52 -5.35 9.28 8.04
N GLU A 53 -5.37 8.09 7.48
CA GLU A 53 -5.01 6.84 8.15
C GLU A 53 -3.83 6.23 7.40
N VAL A 54 -2.79 5.78 8.12
CA VAL A 54 -1.60 5.14 7.52
C VAL A 54 -1.63 3.67 7.88
N TYR A 55 -1.59 2.82 6.87
CA TYR A 55 -1.66 1.38 7.00
C TYR A 55 -0.39 0.72 6.47
N LYS A 56 -0.08 -0.46 7.02
CA LYS A 56 0.91 -1.39 6.49
C LYS A 56 0.26 -2.74 6.23
N THR A 57 0.47 -3.30 5.05
CA THR A 57 0.10 -4.67 4.67
C THR A 57 1.29 -5.41 4.08
N LYS A 58 1.15 -6.71 3.87
CA LYS A 58 2.18 -7.57 3.27
C LYS A 58 1.61 -8.31 2.07
N LEU A 59 2.44 -8.47 1.04
CA LEU A 59 2.21 -9.41 -0.05
C LEU A 59 3.14 -10.59 0.16
N GLU A 60 2.58 -11.79 0.20
CA GLU A 60 3.34 -13.03 0.37
C GLU A 60 4.28 -13.27 -0.83
N PRO A 61 5.43 -13.93 -0.61
CA PRO A 61 6.36 -14.27 -1.68
C PRO A 61 5.69 -15.11 -2.77
N ARG A 62 6.09 -14.88 -4.03
CA ARG A 62 5.64 -15.61 -5.22
C ARG A 62 6.85 -16.07 -6.03
N GLU A 63 6.65 -16.96 -7.00
CA GLU A 63 7.73 -17.33 -7.92
C GLU A 63 8.28 -16.08 -8.64
N GLY A 64 9.56 -15.77 -8.43
CA GLY A 64 10.20 -14.57 -8.98
C GLY A 64 9.94 -13.26 -8.23
N MET A 65 9.34 -13.29 -7.03
CA MET A 65 9.08 -12.10 -6.21
C MET A 65 9.27 -12.42 -4.71
N PRO A 66 10.12 -11.68 -3.96
CA PRO A 66 10.17 -11.83 -2.51
C PRO A 66 8.83 -11.39 -1.88
N GLY A 67 8.63 -11.68 -0.60
CA GLY A 67 7.55 -11.01 0.14
C GLY A 67 7.75 -9.50 0.07
N LEU A 68 6.66 -8.74 0.04
CA LEU A 68 6.71 -7.27 -0.02
C LEU A 68 5.96 -6.67 1.17
N ALA A 69 6.58 -5.71 1.85
CA ALA A 69 5.90 -4.81 2.76
C ALA A 69 5.38 -3.60 1.98
N VAL A 70 4.08 -3.31 2.14
CA VAL A 70 3.42 -2.19 1.47
C VAL A 70 2.88 -1.23 2.51
N ALA A 71 3.27 0.04 2.43
CA ALA A 71 2.69 1.10 3.24
C ALA A 71 1.85 2.02 2.37
N TYR A 72 0.67 2.37 2.86
CA TYR A 72 -0.27 3.20 2.12
C TYR A 72 -1.02 4.15 3.05
N VAL A 73 -1.55 5.21 2.46
CA VAL A 73 -2.36 6.21 3.13
C VAL A 73 -3.78 6.10 2.64
N TYR A 74 -4.74 6.00 3.56
CA TYR A 74 -6.15 6.14 3.29
C TYR A 74 -6.64 7.54 3.65
N LEU A 75 -7.30 8.19 2.69
CA LEU A 75 -7.85 9.53 2.74
C LEU A 75 -9.38 9.42 2.57
N PRO A 76 -10.16 9.29 3.66
CA PRO A 76 -11.61 9.18 3.57
C PRO A 76 -12.30 10.46 3.06
N ASP A 77 -11.66 11.62 3.21
CA ASP A 77 -12.21 12.93 2.88
C ASP A 77 -11.18 13.85 2.19
N PRO A 78 -11.60 14.70 1.24
CA PRO A 78 -12.95 14.77 0.68
C PRO A 78 -13.23 13.64 -0.33
N PRO A 79 -14.50 13.33 -0.64
CA PRO A 79 -14.84 12.36 -1.69
C PRO A 79 -14.34 12.77 -3.09
N PRO A 80 -13.94 11.79 -3.94
CA PRO A 80 -13.85 10.37 -3.66
C PRO A 80 -12.74 10.06 -2.65
N ALA A 81 -12.99 9.10 -1.77
CA ALA A 81 -11.96 8.63 -0.85
C ALA A 81 -10.80 8.02 -1.66
N ALA A 82 -9.57 8.17 -1.18
CA ALA A 82 -8.39 7.73 -1.90
C ALA A 82 -7.50 6.84 -1.05
N VAL A 83 -6.92 5.83 -1.68
CA VAL A 83 -5.82 5.04 -1.13
C VAL A 83 -4.58 5.34 -1.97
N VAL A 84 -3.50 5.78 -1.32
CA VAL A 84 -2.23 6.06 -2.00
C VAL A 84 -1.16 5.14 -1.43
N ILE A 85 -0.70 4.18 -2.22
CA ILE A 85 0.47 3.38 -1.88
C ILE A 85 1.70 4.28 -1.96
N ILE A 86 2.37 4.47 -0.82
CA ILE A 86 3.51 5.41 -0.69
C ILE A 86 4.86 4.68 -0.63
N SER A 87 4.87 3.40 -0.26
CA SER A 87 6.09 2.61 -0.17
C SER A 87 5.82 1.13 -0.48
N VAL A 88 6.75 0.53 -1.23
CA VAL A 88 6.84 -0.91 -1.50
C VAL A 88 8.27 -1.34 -1.28
N THR A 89 8.52 -2.23 -0.33
CA THR A 89 9.86 -2.75 -0.06
C THR A 89 9.82 -4.27 0.02
N PRO A 90 10.91 -4.98 -0.34
CA PRO A 90 11.05 -6.36 0.07
C PRO A 90 10.82 -6.49 1.58
N ASP A 91 10.07 -7.51 1.99
CA ASP A 91 9.83 -7.84 3.38
C ASP A 91 11.09 -8.52 3.92
N ASP A 92 12.06 -7.72 4.37
CA ASP A 92 13.25 -8.21 5.05
C ASP A 92 12.92 -8.38 6.55
N PRO A 93 13.07 -9.58 7.12
CA PRO A 93 12.91 -9.79 8.56
C PRO A 93 13.91 -8.97 9.41
N ALA A 94 14.97 -8.41 8.83
CA ALA A 94 15.91 -7.52 9.49
C ALA A 94 15.47 -6.05 9.54
N ASP A 95 14.46 -5.64 8.74
CA ASP A 95 13.95 -4.24 8.69
C ASP A 95 12.87 -3.93 9.75
N GLU A 96 12.65 -4.83 10.72
CA GLU A 96 11.96 -4.51 11.97
C GLU A 96 12.98 -3.98 12.99
N PRO A 97 13.18 -2.64 13.08
CA PRO A 97 12.58 -1.95 14.22
C PRO A 97 12.34 -0.44 13.97
N TRP A 98 11.07 -0.03 13.81
CA TRP A 98 10.70 1.39 13.94
C TRP A 98 9.34 1.48 14.67
N PHE A 99 9.43 1.46 15.99
CA PHE A 99 8.41 1.99 16.91
C PHE A 99 8.77 3.43 17.26
#